data_AF-A0A4Q7DNB9-F1
#
_entry.id   AF-A0A4Q7DNB9-F1
#
_cell.length_a   1.000
_cell.length_b   1.000
_cell.length_c   1.000
_cell.angle_alpha   90.00
_cell.angle_beta   90.00
_cell.angle_gamma   90.00
#
_symmetry.space_group_name_H-M   'P 1'
#
loop_
_entity.id
_entity.type
_entity.pdbx_description
1 polymer ?
#
loop_
_entity_poly.entity_id
_entity_poly.type
_entity_poly.pdbx_seq_one_letter_code
_entity_poly.pdbx_strand_id
1 'polypeptide(L)'
;MELEKKIAELRVKQNVISEKKDKKKKELDKLTKQFTDIEKQIEDLESQELHSALKEQNATPMEAANLFKEFKKLNLSPLEAVELLKELNQGNSEININNKPINYEGE
;
A
#
# COMPACT_ATOMS: atom_id res chain seq x y z
N MET A 1 -37.58 -46.33 -24.89
CA MET A 1 -37.70 -45.30 -23.83
C MET A 1 -36.50 -45.20 -22.87
N GLU A 2 -35.36 -45.87 -23.12
CA GLU A 2 -34.17 -45.72 -22.26
C GLU A 2 -33.30 -44.51 -22.65
N LEU A 3 -33.16 -44.27 -23.96
CA LEU A 3 -32.38 -43.15 -24.50
C LEU A 3 -32.97 -41.78 -24.12
N GLU A 4 -34.29 -41.62 -24.21
CA GLU A 4 -34.99 -40.38 -23.85
C GLU A 4 -34.84 -40.04 -22.37
N LYS A 5 -34.88 -41.05 -21.49
CA LYS A 5 -34.63 -40.90 -20.06
C LYS A 5 -33.21 -40.41 -19.80
N LYS A 6 -32.21 -40.98 -20.48
CA LYS A 6 -30.80 -40.58 -20.36
C LYS A 6 -30.56 -39.15 -20.88
N ILE A 7 -31.25 -38.74 -21.95
CA ILE A 7 -31.21 -37.35 -22.45
C ILE A 7 -31.77 -36.38 -21.41
N ALA A 8 -32.89 -36.72 -20.76
CA ALA A 8 -33.47 -35.88 -19.71
C ALA A 8 -32.52 -35.74 -18.50
N GLU A 9 -31.90 -36.83 -18.04
CA GLU A 9 -30.93 -36.82 -16.95
C GLU A 9 -29.70 -35.94 -17.27
N LEU A 10 -29.18 -36.04 -18.51
CA LEU A 10 -28.05 -35.21 -18.96
C LEU A 10 -28.42 -33.72 -19.01
N ARG A 11 -29.63 -33.36 -19.46
CA ARG A 11 -30.11 -31.97 -19.45
C ARG A 11 -30.20 -31.42 -18.03
N VAL A 12 -30.69 -32.20 -17.07
CA VAL A 12 -30.73 -31.79 -15.65
C VAL A 12 -29.31 -31.53 -15.13
N LYS A 13 -28.36 -32.44 -15.40
CA LYS A 13 -26.96 -32.25 -15.00
C LYS A 13 -26.35 -31.00 -15.64
N GLN A 14 -26.62 -30.75 -16.91
CA GLN A 14 -26.16 -29.56 -17.62
C GLN A 14 -26.69 -28.28 -16.97
N ASN A 15 -27.98 -28.23 -16.64
CA ASN A 15 -28.60 -27.08 -16.00
C ASN A 15 -27.96 -26.80 -14.63
N VAL A 16 -27.76 -27.84 -13.82
CA VAL A 16 -27.09 -27.70 -12.51
C VAL A 16 -25.66 -27.17 -12.65
N ILE A 17 -24.91 -27.64 -13.65
CA ILE A 17 -23.55 -27.15 -13.90
C ILE A 17 -23.59 -25.68 -14.36
N SER A 18 -24.54 -25.32 -15.22
CA SER A 18 -24.70 -23.94 -15.69
C SER A 18 -25.02 -22.99 -14.53
N GLU A 19 -25.97 -23.35 -13.66
CA GLU A 19 -26.31 -22.55 -12.48
C GLU A 19 -25.12 -22.39 -11.53
N LYS A 20 -24.33 -23.46 -11.31
CA LYS A 20 -23.11 -23.38 -10.49
C LYS A 20 -22.07 -22.44 -11.12
N LYS A 21 -21.90 -22.50 -12.44
CA LYS A 21 -21.00 -21.60 -13.17
C LYS A 21 -21.42 -20.15 -13.00
N ASP A 22 -22.72 -19.86 -13.15
CA ASP A 22 -23.25 -18.50 -13.02
C ASP A 22 -23.11 -17.96 -11.59
N LYS A 23 -23.34 -18.81 -10.58
CA LYS A 23 -23.11 -18.45 -9.17
C LYS A 23 -21.64 -18.12 -8.92
N LYS A 24 -20.71 -18.98 -9.36
CA LYS A 24 -19.27 -18.72 -9.24
C LYS A 24 -18.82 -17.46 -9.96
N LYS A 25 -19.38 -17.18 -11.15
CA LYS A 25 -19.10 -15.94 -11.88
C LYS A 25 -19.52 -14.71 -11.07
N LYS A 26 -20.73 -14.71 -10.50
CA LYS A 26 -21.20 -13.61 -9.65
C LYS A 26 -20.35 -13.43 -8.39
N GLU A 27 -19.90 -14.53 -7.79
CA GLU A 27 -19.02 -14.51 -6.63
C GLU A 27 -17.64 -13.93 -6.99
N LEU A 28 -17.07 -14.34 -8.13
CA LEU A 28 -15.83 -13.79 -8.65
C LEU A 28 -15.96 -12.28 -8.89
N ASP A 29 -17.03 -11.83 -9.57
CA ASP A 29 -17.26 -10.42 -9.84
C ASP A 29 -17.37 -9.60 -8.53
N LYS A 30 -17.96 -10.17 -7.48
CA LYS A 30 -18.03 -9.54 -6.16
C LYS A 30 -16.65 -9.47 -5.50
N LEU A 31 -15.89 -10.56 -5.50
CA LEU A 31 -14.56 -10.61 -4.91
C LEU A 31 -13.60 -9.64 -5.61
N THR A 32 -13.67 -9.55 -6.95
CA THR A 32 -12.86 -8.59 -7.72
C THR A 32 -13.17 -7.15 -7.31
N LYS A 33 -14.45 -6.79 -7.12
CA LYS A 33 -14.81 -5.46 -6.64
C LYS A 33 -14.27 -5.19 -5.24
N GLN A 34 -14.44 -6.13 -4.32
CA GLN A 34 -13.92 -6.00 -2.95
C GLN A 34 -12.39 -5.86 -2.94
N PHE A 35 -11.71 -6.59 -3.81
CA PHE A 35 -10.26 -6.50 -3.96
C PHE A 35 -9.84 -5.09 -4.42
N THR A 36 -10.44 -4.57 -5.49
CA THR A 36 -10.16 -3.20 -5.97
C THR A 36 -10.50 -2.12 -4.92
N ASP A 37 -11.59 -2.30 -4.17
CA ASP A 37 -11.93 -1.37 -3.09
C ASP A 37 -10.88 -1.38 -1.97
N ILE A 38 -10.34 -2.55 -1.62
CA ILE A 38 -9.26 -2.70 -0.63
C ILE A 38 -7.96 -2.10 -1.15
N GLU A 39 -7.59 -2.34 -2.42
CA GLU A 39 -6.39 -1.73 -3.03
C GLU A 39 -6.44 -0.21 -2.91
N LYS A 40 -7.59 0.40 -3.23
CA LYS A 40 -7.77 1.84 -3.09
C LYS A 40 -7.67 2.31 -1.64
N GLN A 41 -8.24 1.58 -0.69
CA GLN A 41 -8.13 1.90 0.74
C GLN A 41 -6.67 1.85 1.21
N ILE A 42 -5.89 0.89 0.72
CA ILE A 42 -4.46 0.79 1.02
C ILE A 42 -3.73 2.01 0.47
N GLU A 43 -3.92 2.36 -0.81
CA GLU A 43 -3.29 3.55 -1.42
C GLU A 43 -3.62 4.85 -0.65
N ASP A 44 -4.88 5.01 -0.24
CA ASP A 44 -5.33 6.16 0.55
C ASP A 44 -4.63 6.21 1.93
N LEU A 45 -4.53 5.07 2.62
CA LEU A 45 -3.87 4.96 3.92
C LEU A 45 -2.36 5.21 3.82
N GLU A 46 -1.70 4.60 2.85
CA GLU A 46 -0.27 4.78 2.58
C GLU A 46 0.06 6.25 2.27
N SER A 47 -0.80 6.92 1.49
CA SER A 47 -0.66 8.35 1.20
C SER A 47 -0.85 9.21 2.45
N GLN A 48 -1.82 8.87 3.31
CA GLN A 48 -2.05 9.58 4.58
C GLN A 48 -0.88 9.42 5.56
N GLU A 49 -0.31 8.22 5.66
CA GLU A 49 0.88 7.96 6.50
C GLU A 49 2.06 8.78 6.00
N LEU A 50 2.33 8.82 4.69
CA LEU A 50 3.41 9.63 4.12
C LEU A 50 3.22 11.13 4.38
N HIS A 51 2.00 11.64 4.21
CA HIS A 51 1.69 13.03 4.54
C HIS A 51 1.88 13.34 6.03
N SER A 52 1.54 12.39 6.91
CA SER A 52 1.70 12.55 8.35
C SER A 52 3.18 12.54 8.74
N ALA A 53 3.96 11.59 8.22
CA ALA A 53 5.40 11.53 8.42
C ALA A 53 6.10 12.83 7.98
N LEU A 54 5.74 13.38 6.81
CA LEU A 54 6.30 14.65 6.33
C LEU A 54 6.00 15.82 7.28
N LYS A 55 4.80 15.84 7.89
CA LYS A 55 4.46 16.85 8.91
C LYS A 55 5.24 16.67 10.20
N GLU A 56 5.45 15.43 10.65
CA GLU A 56 6.26 15.13 11.84
C GLU A 56 7.71 15.58 11.67
N GLN A 57 8.25 15.55 10.45
CA GLN A 57 9.57 16.11 10.13
C GLN A 57 9.60 17.65 10.12
N ASN A 58 8.48 18.32 10.41
CA ASN A 58 8.32 19.78 10.24
C ASN A 58 8.66 20.28 8.84
N ALA A 59 8.51 19.44 7.81
CA ALA A 59 8.79 19.84 6.43
C ALA A 59 7.83 20.94 6.00
N THR A 60 8.36 22.04 5.46
CA THR A 60 7.55 23.05 4.82
C THR A 60 6.84 22.47 3.59
N PRO A 61 5.75 23.09 3.10
CA PRO A 61 5.07 22.61 1.88
C PRO A 61 6.01 22.47 0.67
N MET A 62 7.03 23.33 0.56
CA MET A 62 8.00 23.28 -0.52
C MET A 62 9.00 22.13 -0.36
N GLU A 63 9.46 21.87 0.86
CA GLU A 63 10.33 20.72 1.16
C GLU A 63 9.58 19.39 0.98
N ALA A 64 8.35 19.29 1.46
CA ALA A 64 7.49 18.13 1.24
C ALA A 64 7.33 17.85 -0.26
N ALA A 65 7.04 18.88 -1.07
CA ALA A 65 6.92 18.73 -2.53
C ALA A 65 8.22 18.29 -3.21
N ASN A 66 9.38 18.74 -2.71
CA ASN A 66 10.67 18.29 -3.21
C ASN A 66 10.96 16.84 -2.81
N LEU A 67 10.68 16.45 -1.57
CA LEU A 67 10.81 15.06 -1.10
C LEU A 67 9.93 14.11 -1.92
N PHE A 68 8.67 14.48 -2.21
CA PHE A 68 7.81 13.71 -3.10
C PHE A 68 8.43 13.47 -4.49
N LYS A 69 9.11 14.48 -5.07
CA LYS A 69 9.79 14.33 -6.36
C LYS A 69 10.99 13.38 -6.26
N GLU A 70 11.75 13.46 -5.17
CA GLU A 70 12.89 12.57 -4.95
C GLU A 70 12.42 11.12 -4.72
N PHE A 71 11.39 10.90 -3.91
CA PHE A 71 10.80 9.57 -3.72
C PHE A 71 10.33 8.96 -5.06
N LYS A 72 9.70 9.78 -5.90
CA LYS A 72 9.28 9.35 -7.23
C LYS A 72 10.45 9.01 -8.15
N LYS A 73 11.56 9.76 -8.10
CA LYS A 73 12.77 9.44 -8.87
C LYS A 73 13.41 8.13 -8.43
N LEU A 74 13.31 7.80 -7.14
CA LEU A 74 13.83 6.58 -6.54
C LEU A 74 12.86 5.39 -6.68
N ASN A 75 11.68 5.59 -7.30
CA ASN A 75 10.61 4.60 -7.40
C ASN A 75 10.19 4.00 -6.04
N LEU A 76 10.23 4.82 -4.99
CA LEU A 76 9.83 4.40 -3.66
C LEU A 76 8.30 4.40 -3.54
N SER A 77 7.77 3.34 -2.95
CA SER A 77 6.40 3.31 -2.45
C SER A 77 6.22 4.29 -1.28
N PRO A 78 4.98 4.70 -0.97
CA PRO A 78 4.77 5.64 0.13
C PRO A 78 5.23 5.08 1.49
N LEU A 79 5.12 3.76 1.71
CA LEU A 79 5.62 3.11 2.93
C LEU A 79 7.14 3.14 3.03
N GLU A 80 7.85 2.80 1.95
CA GLU A 80 9.32 2.90 1.92
C GLU A 80 9.79 4.35 2.15
N ALA A 81 9.07 5.32 1.58
CA ALA A 81 9.34 6.74 1.82
C ALA A 81 9.13 7.12 3.30
N VAL A 82 8.09 6.59 3.95
CA VAL A 82 7.84 6.79 5.40
C VAL A 82 8.96 6.18 6.24
N GLU A 83 9.38 4.96 5.94
CA GLU A 83 10.48 4.30 6.66
C GLU A 83 11.78 5.11 6.56
N LEU A 84 12.13 5.58 5.37
CA LEU A 84 13.29 6.46 5.18
C LEU A 84 13.19 7.76 5.98
N LEU A 85 12.01 8.40 6.01
CA LEU A 85 11.80 9.60 6.82
C LEU A 85 11.98 9.32 8.33
N LYS A 86 11.53 8.15 8.81
CA LYS A 86 11.69 7.72 10.21
C LYS A 86 13.18 7.47 10.54
N GLU A 87 13.91 6.79 9.66
CA GLU A 87 15.36 6.55 9.82
C GLU A 87 16.16 7.86 9.88
N LEU A 88 15.87 8.82 8.98
CA LEU A 88 16.55 10.11 8.95
C LEU A 88 16.34 10.92 10.25
N ASN A 89 15.18 10.79 10.89
CA ASN A 89 14.89 11.49 12.15
C ASN A 89 15.60 10.86 13.35
N GLN A 90 15.72 9.52 13.36
CA GLN A 90 16.47 8.80 14.39
C GLN A 90 17.98 9.13 14.31
N GLY A 91 18.54 9.24 13.10
CA GLY A 91 19.93 9.64 12.89
C GLY A 91 20.28 11.07 13.37
N ASN A 92 19.30 11.98 13.41
CA ASN A 92 19.51 13.35 13.91
C ASN A 92 19.45 13.46 15.44
N SER A 93 18.91 12.45 16.14
CA SER A 93 18.78 12.46 17.60
C SER A 93 20.08 12.06 18.34
N GLU A 94 21.08 11.52 17.62
CA GLU A 94 22.38 11.13 18.20
C GLU A 94 23.50 12.17 18.03
N ILE A 95 23.25 13.31 17.37
CA ILE A 95 24.26 14.39 17.24
C ILE A 95 24.19 15.34 18.44
N ASN A 96 24.48 14.82 19.64
CA ASN A 96 24.90 15.67 20.77
C ASN A 96 26.43 15.84 20.71
N ILE A 97 26.90 16.58 19.70
CA ILE A 97 28.29 17.05 19.70
C ILE A 97 28.34 18.18 20.72
N ASN A 98 28.70 17.81 21.95
CA ASN A 98 29.22 18.71 22.97
C ASN A 98 30.38 19.53 22.38
N ASN A 99 30.06 20.66 21.74
CA ASN A 99 31.04 21.72 21.48
C ASN A 99 31.34 22.40 22.81
N LYS A 100 32.14 21.73 23.66
CA LYS A 100 32.91 22.41 24.69
C LYS A 100 34.01 23.20 23.97
N PRO A 101 34.15 24.52 24.18
CA PRO A 101 35.30 25.24 23.67
C PRO A 101 36.55 24.66 24.34
N ILE A 102 37.48 24.15 23.53
CA ILE A 102 38.81 23.75 23.99
C ILE A 102 39.54 25.07 24.25
N ASN A 103 39.60 25.49 25.53
CA ASN A 103 40.55 26.50 25.96
C ASN A 103 41.95 25.93 25.75
N TYR A 104 42.65 26.43 24.73
CA TYR A 104 44.11 26.34 24.69
C TYR A 104 44.66 27.46 25.58
N GLU A 105 44.94 27.13 26.84
CA GLU A 105 45.98 27.86 27.57
C GLU A 105 47.27 27.06 27.44
N GLY A 106 48.26 27.67 26.79
CA GLY A 106 49.56 27.05 26.56
C GLY A 106 50.49 27.95 25.74
N GLU A 107 50.79 29.13 26.27
CA GLU A 107 52.13 29.73 26.46
C GLU A 107 52.03 31.22 26.84
#